data_AF-A0A1D2S0L7-F1
#
_entry.id   AF-A0A1D2S0L7-F1
#
_cell.length_a   1.000
_cell.length_b   1.000
_cell.length_c   1.000
_cell.angle_alpha   90.00
_cell.angle_beta   90.00
_cell.angle_gamma   90.00
#
_symmetry.space_group_name_H-M   'P 1'
#
loop_
_entity.id
_entity.type
_entity.pdbx_description
1 polymer ?
#
loop_
_entity_poly.entity_id
_entity_poly.type
_entity_poly.pdbx_seq_one_letter_code
_entity_poly.pdbx_strand_id
1 'polypeptide(L)'
;MRKEVGASADIAGQERREIGDGEDRPVDLTSPEVPARIRARAQAMAQPGDQLWRCPRRSAPRGALGLLGVGKREVVIEWWLLDAEGALIEAFWEEA
;
A
#
# COMPACT_ATOMS: atom_id res chain seq x y z
N MET A 1 -28.47 -31.12 -27.92
CA MET A 1 -28.35 -29.78 -28.53
C MET A 1 -28.43 -28.76 -27.40
N ARG A 2 -27.37 -27.94 -27.25
CA ARG A 2 -27.20 -26.83 -26.28
C ARG A 2 -28.43 -25.88 -26.34
N LYS A 3 -28.82 -25.12 -25.31
CA LYS A 3 -28.02 -24.09 -24.61
C LYS A 3 -28.57 -23.75 -23.22
N GLU A 4 -27.70 -23.80 -22.22
CA GLU A 4 -27.65 -22.78 -21.17
C GLU A 4 -26.62 -21.72 -21.60
N VAL A 5 -27.01 -20.45 -21.55
CA VAL A 5 -26.17 -19.24 -21.30
C VAL A 5 -27.08 -18.04 -21.59
N GLY A 6 -27.17 -17.00 -20.78
CA GLY A 6 -26.41 -16.63 -19.59
C GLY A 6 -26.97 -15.27 -19.19
N ALA A 7 -27.17 -15.07 -17.90
CA ALA A 7 -27.69 -13.85 -17.34
C ALA A 7 -26.87 -12.64 -17.79
N SER A 8 -27.58 -11.62 -18.27
CA SER A 8 -27.11 -10.26 -18.36
C SER A 8 -26.71 -9.80 -16.96
N ALA A 9 -25.45 -9.41 -16.81
CA ALA A 9 -24.94 -8.65 -15.70
C ALA A 9 -23.84 -7.74 -16.24
N ASP A 10 -24.27 -6.69 -16.92
CA ASP A 10 -23.59 -5.42 -16.90
C ASP A 10 -23.41 -5.02 -15.42
N ILE A 11 -22.20 -5.10 -14.87
CA ILE A 11 -21.74 -4.30 -13.72
C ILE A 11 -20.21 -4.36 -13.67
N ALA A 12 -19.62 -3.18 -13.55
CA ALA A 12 -18.26 -2.91 -13.10
C ALA A 12 -17.12 -3.23 -14.08
N GLY A 13 -17.13 -2.53 -15.22
CA GLY A 13 -15.89 -1.94 -15.74
C GLY A 13 -15.38 -0.88 -14.75
N GLN A 14 -14.92 -1.31 -13.57
CA GLN A 14 -14.33 -0.43 -12.58
C GLN A 14 -12.83 -0.40 -12.87
N GLU A 15 -12.38 0.71 -13.43
CA GLU A 15 -10.98 1.05 -13.68
C GLU A 15 -10.12 0.63 -12.48
N ARG A 16 -9.40 -0.50 -12.63
CA ARG A 16 -8.25 -0.81 -11.80
C ARG A 16 -7.24 0.30 -12.07
N ARG A 17 -7.31 1.40 -11.33
CA ARG A 17 -6.12 2.23 -11.13
C ARG A 17 -5.10 1.30 -10.48
N GLU A 18 -4.17 0.83 -11.28
CA GLU A 18 -3.09 -0.08 -10.89
C GLU A 18 -2.38 0.51 -9.68
N ILE A 19 -2.22 -0.28 -8.62
CA ILE A 19 -1.52 0.13 -7.40
C ILE A 19 0.00 0.07 -7.68
N GLY A 20 0.49 0.60 -8.80
CA GLY A 20 1.83 0.26 -9.28
C GLY A 20 2.08 -1.26 -9.27
N ASP A 21 3.28 -1.68 -8.89
CA ASP A 21 3.68 -3.06 -8.62
C ASP A 21 2.85 -3.76 -7.52
N GLY A 22 2.11 -3.03 -6.68
CA GLY A 22 1.00 -3.51 -5.84
C GLY A 22 1.33 -4.50 -4.71
N GLU A 23 2.53 -5.05 -4.71
CA GLU A 23 2.95 -6.10 -3.79
C GLU A 23 3.75 -5.53 -2.61
N ASP A 24 3.50 -6.11 -1.44
CA ASP A 24 4.32 -5.90 -0.26
C ASP A 24 5.67 -6.57 -0.49
N ARG A 25 6.75 -5.78 -0.40
CA ARG A 25 8.10 -6.32 -0.59
C ARG A 25 9.10 -5.71 0.38
N PRO A 26 10.11 -6.49 0.80
CA PRO A 26 11.25 -5.93 1.50
C PRO A 26 12.00 -4.97 0.58
N VAL A 27 12.51 -3.89 1.16
CA VAL A 27 13.27 -2.85 0.48
C VAL A 27 14.52 -2.55 1.31
N ASP A 28 15.65 -2.37 0.64
CA ASP A 28 16.86 -1.90 1.29
C ASP A 28 16.64 -0.48 1.84
N LEU A 29 16.90 -0.30 3.13
CA LEU A 29 16.75 0.97 3.86
C LEU A 29 17.51 2.13 3.20
N THR A 30 18.61 1.84 2.51
CA THR A 30 19.46 2.81 1.82
C THR A 30 19.04 3.06 0.37
N SER A 31 18.08 2.29 -0.15
CA SER A 31 17.57 2.45 -1.51
C SER A 31 17.04 3.86 -1.76
N PRO A 32 17.29 4.45 -2.95
CA PRO A 32 16.75 5.76 -3.30
C PRO A 32 15.22 5.76 -3.42
N GLU A 33 14.57 4.59 -3.50
CA GLU A 33 13.11 4.50 -3.51
C GLU A 33 12.47 4.83 -2.15
N VAL A 34 13.25 4.75 -1.06
CA VAL A 34 12.81 5.14 0.29
C VAL A 34 12.89 6.67 0.41
N PRO A 35 11.79 7.36 0.75
CA PRO A 35 11.83 8.80 0.95
C PRO A 35 12.83 9.20 2.04
N ALA A 36 13.50 10.33 1.87
CA ALA A 36 14.61 10.73 2.75
C ALA A 36 14.20 10.83 4.23
N ARG A 37 12.99 11.34 4.51
CA ARG A 37 12.46 11.43 5.87
C ARG A 37 12.19 10.07 6.48
N ILE A 38 11.64 9.13 5.71
CA ILE A 38 11.39 7.76 6.15
C ILE A 38 12.70 7.05 6.42
N ARG A 39 13.66 7.15 5.48
CA ARG A 39 15.01 6.58 5.64
C ARG A 39 15.68 7.07 6.92
N ALA A 40 15.68 8.38 7.18
CA ALA A 40 16.30 8.94 8.38
C ALA A 40 15.65 8.43 9.69
N ARG A 41 14.31 8.33 9.74
CA ARG A 41 13.60 7.81 10.91
C ARG A 41 13.84 6.32 11.12
N ALA A 42 13.73 5.53 10.06
CA ALA A 42 13.96 4.10 10.12
C ALA A 42 15.42 3.77 10.48
N GLN A 43 16.41 4.52 9.94
CA GLN A 43 17.82 4.38 10.34
C GLN A 43 18.09 4.70 11.80
N ALA A 44 17.34 5.63 12.40
CA ALA A 44 17.51 5.97 13.82
C ALA A 44 17.00 4.87 14.76
N MET A 45 16.16 3.95 14.27
CA MET A 45 15.52 2.88 15.06
C MET A 45 16.09 1.50 14.74
N ALA A 46 16.37 1.24 13.47
CA ALA A 46 16.74 -0.07 12.95
C ALA A 46 17.97 -0.65 13.67
N GLN A 47 17.84 -1.90 14.08
CA GLN A 47 18.90 -2.75 14.58
C GLN A 47 19.40 -3.71 13.49
N PRO A 48 20.59 -4.31 13.66
CA PRO A 48 21.05 -5.37 12.76
C PRO A 48 20.04 -6.53 12.72
N GLY A 49 19.53 -6.85 11.53
CA GLY A 49 18.54 -7.90 11.32
C GLY A 49 17.13 -7.38 10.99
N ASP A 50 16.85 -6.11 11.31
CA ASP A 50 15.57 -5.48 10.98
C ASP A 50 15.43 -5.26 9.47
N GLN A 51 14.20 -5.27 8.98
CA GLN A 51 13.89 -5.16 7.56
C GLN A 51 12.82 -4.12 7.30
N LEU A 52 13.09 -3.23 6.35
CA LEU A 52 12.10 -2.26 5.87
C LEU A 52 11.26 -2.89 4.75
N TRP A 53 9.96 -2.71 4.82
CA TRP A 53 8.99 -3.17 3.83
C TRP A 53 8.27 -2.00 3.19
N ARG A 54 8.11 -2.07 1.87
CA ARG A 54 7.24 -1.17 1.11
C ARG A 54 5.89 -1.84 0.96
N CYS A 55 4.85 -1.20 1.50
CA CYS A 55 3.50 -1.73 1.52
C CYS A 55 2.53 -0.77 0.81
N PRO A 56 2.32 -0.93 -0.52
CA PRO A 56 1.32 -0.14 -1.24
C PRO A 56 -0.10 -0.46 -0.73
N ARG A 57 -0.84 0.57 -0.31
CA ARG A 57 -2.21 0.48 0.19
C ARG A 57 -3.11 1.48 -0.53
N ARG A 58 -4.42 1.21 -0.53
CA ARG A 58 -5.42 2.19 -0.96
C ARG A 58 -5.80 3.03 0.24
N SER A 59 -5.60 4.34 0.17
CA SER A 59 -6.07 5.25 1.22
C SER A 59 -7.58 5.13 1.45
N ALA A 60 -8.00 5.45 2.68
CA ALA A 60 -9.40 5.69 2.96
C ALA A 60 -9.93 6.84 2.08
N PRO A 61 -11.16 6.76 1.55
CA PRO A 61 -11.76 7.86 0.79
C PRO A 61 -11.72 9.16 1.60
N ARG A 62 -11.08 10.22 1.06
CA ARG A 62 -11.03 11.53 1.72
C ARG A 62 -12.23 12.41 1.31
N GLY A 63 -12.68 13.27 2.22
CA GLY A 63 -13.75 14.28 1.99
C GLY A 63 -15.16 13.83 2.43
N ALA A 64 -16.14 14.75 2.39
CA ALA A 64 -17.51 14.50 2.86
C ALA A 64 -18.24 13.35 2.11
N LEU A 65 -17.88 13.12 0.83
CA LEU A 65 -18.33 11.97 0.03
C LEU A 65 -17.65 10.66 0.42
N GLY A 66 -16.47 10.73 1.06
CA GLY A 66 -15.73 9.56 1.55
C GLY A 66 -16.45 8.81 2.67
N LEU A 67 -17.30 9.50 3.44
CA LEU A 67 -18.19 8.89 4.44
C LEU A 67 -19.26 7.98 3.82
N LEU A 68 -19.60 8.21 2.56
CA LEU A 68 -20.50 7.36 1.77
C LEU A 68 -19.74 6.29 0.96
N GLY A 69 -18.42 6.16 1.17
CA GLY A 69 -17.56 5.23 0.43
C GLY A 69 -17.23 5.65 -0.99
N VAL A 70 -17.57 6.89 -1.39
CA VAL A 70 -17.38 7.41 -2.76
C VAL A 70 -16.29 8.49 -2.75
N GLY A 71 -15.16 8.25 -3.42
CA GLY A 71 -14.09 9.24 -3.53
C GLY A 71 -12.84 8.67 -4.20
N LYS A 72 -11.99 9.54 -4.76
CA LYS A 72 -10.68 9.12 -5.30
C LYS A 72 -9.87 8.51 -4.15
N ARG A 73 -9.54 7.23 -4.28
CA ARG A 73 -8.60 6.54 -3.39
C ARG A 73 -7.21 6.78 -3.95
N GLU A 74 -6.44 7.61 -3.27
CA GLU A 74 -5.02 7.73 -3.56
C GLU A 74 -4.31 6.46 -3.12
N VAL A 75 -3.31 6.01 -3.87
CA VAL A 75 -2.41 4.95 -3.43
C VAL A 75 -1.45 5.58 -2.43
N VAL A 76 -1.41 5.04 -1.23
CA VAL A 76 -0.47 5.44 -0.17
C VAL A 76 0.51 4.31 0.02
N ILE A 77 1.80 4.65 0.11
CA ILE A 77 2.83 3.68 0.48
C ILE A 77 3.01 3.78 1.98
N GLU A 78 2.69 2.69 2.68
CA GLU A 78 3.11 2.50 4.06
C GLU A 78 4.51 1.86 4.05
N TRP A 79 5.37 2.31 4.96
CA TRP A 79 6.71 1.77 5.13
C TRP A 79 6.79 1.08 6.48
N TRP A 80 6.90 -0.24 6.51
CA TRP A 80 6.89 -1.02 7.75
C TRP A 80 8.31 -1.43 8.11
N LEU A 81 8.80 -1.04 9.28
CA LEU A 81 10.03 -1.58 9.86
C LEU A 81 9.66 -2.80 10.70
N LEU A 82 10.16 -3.96 10.29
CA LEU A 82 9.96 -5.22 10.99
C LEU A 82 11.26 -5.67 11.66
N ASP A 83 11.15 -6.38 12.78
CA ASP A 83 12.29 -7.06 13.40
C ASP A 83 12.70 -8.32 12.60
N ALA A 84 13.74 -9.02 13.07
CA ALA A 84 14.26 -10.22 12.44
C ALA A 84 13.23 -11.38 12.41
N GLU A 85 12.26 -11.37 13.32
CA GLU A 85 11.16 -12.34 13.41
C GLU A 85 9.95 -11.95 12.55
N GLY A 86 9.98 -10.76 11.95
CA GLY A 86 8.90 -10.22 11.12
C GLY A 86 7.80 -9.51 11.90
N ALA A 87 8.00 -9.21 13.18
CA ALA A 87 7.07 -8.40 13.95
C ALA A 87 7.24 -6.91 13.64
N LEU A 88 6.12 -6.18 13.59
CA LEU A 88 6.12 -4.75 13.29
C LEU A 88 6.72 -3.95 14.45
N ILE A 89 7.83 -3.26 14.18
CA ILE A 89 8.44 -2.28 15.09
C ILE A 89 7.74 -0.93 14.93
N GLU A 90 7.63 -0.43 13.69
CA GLU A 90 7.05 0.89 13.39
C GLU A 90 6.53 0.97 11.95
N ALA A 91 5.49 1.75 11.73
CA ALA A 91 4.96 2.06 10.39
C ALA A 91 5.09 3.55 10.09
N PHE A 92 5.63 3.89 8.91
CA PHE A 92 5.80 5.26 8.46
C PHE A 92 4.94 5.58 7.24
N TRP A 93 4.50 6.84 7.15
CA TRP A 93 3.78 7.41 6.00
C TRP A 93 4.28 8.83 5.70
N GLU A 94 4.15 9.25 4.45
CA GLU A 94 4.27 10.67 4.08
C GLU A 94 2.87 11.29 4.04
N GLU A 95 2.65 12.33 4.84
CA GLU A 95 1.48 13.19 4.70
C GLU A 95 1.68 14.02 3.42
N ALA A 96 0.81 13.80 2.43
CA ALA A 96 0.78 14.55 1.18
C ALA A 96 0.34 16.01 1.40
#